data_AF-A0A497UN76-F1
#
_entry.id   AF-A0A497UN76-F1
#
_cell.length_a   1.000
_cell.length_b   1.000
_cell.length_c   1.000
_cell.angle_alpha   90.00
_cell.angle_beta   90.00
_cell.angle_gamma   90.00
#
_symmetry.space_group_name_H-M   'P 1'
#
loop_
_entity.id
_entity.type
_entity.pdbx_description
1 polymer ?
#
loop_
_entity_poly.entity_id
_entity_poly.type
_entity_poly.pdbx_seq_one_letter_code
_entity_poly.pdbx_strand_id
1 'polypeptide(L)' 'MKKRHEQKLIILSVGLMIAFSIPISLLFNSERKVLGYPMILIYLFAVWMISIVISFVIVKRYDE' A
#
# COMPACT_ATOMS: atom_id res chain seq x y z
N MET A 1 -0.75 -22.04 -6.28
CA MET A 1 -0.02 -21.32 -5.21
C MET A 1 0.27 -22.28 -4.06
N LYS A 2 1.55 -22.57 -3.74
CA LYS A 2 1.92 -23.20 -2.46
C LYS A 2 1.40 -22.32 -1.29
N LYS A 3 0.98 -22.92 -0.16
CA LYS A 3 0.44 -22.19 1.01
C LYS A 3 1.30 -21.00 1.50
N ARG A 4 2.61 -21.03 1.22
CA ARG A 4 3.56 -19.95 1.56
C ARG A 4 3.39 -18.68 0.70
N HIS A 5 2.82 -18.75 -0.51
CA HIS A 5 2.56 -17.55 -1.34
C HIS A 5 1.36 -16.79 -0.82
N GLU A 6 0.29 -17.51 -0.48
CA GLU A 6 -0.92 -16.94 0.10
C GLU A 6 -0.61 -16.25 1.44
N GLN A 7 0.21 -16.87 2.30
CA GLN A 7 0.62 -16.26 3.56
C GLN A 7 1.38 -14.93 3.37
N LYS A 8 2.28 -14.83 2.38
CA LYS A 8 3.01 -13.59 2.10
C LYS A 8 2.09 -12.49 1.56
N LEU A 9 1.14 -12.85 0.69
CA LEU A 9 0.15 -11.91 0.16
C LEU A 9 -0.84 -11.46 1.25
N ILE A 10 -1.22 -12.32 2.19
CA ILE A 10 -2.06 -11.95 3.34
C ILE A 10 -1.34 -10.92 4.22
N ILE A 11 -0.06 -11.14 4.55
CA ILE A 11 0.73 -10.18 5.34
C ILE A 11 0.84 -8.84 4.60
N LEU A 12 1.10 -8.87 3.29
CA LEU A 12 1.14 -7.67 2.45
C LEU A 12 -0.20 -6.91 2.50
N SER A 13 -1.32 -7.61 2.37
CA SER A 13 -2.67 -7.03 2.42
C SER A 13 -2.99 -6.40 3.78
N VAL A 14 -2.60 -7.04 4.89
CA VAL A 14 -2.76 -6.47 6.24
C VAL A 14 -1.88 -5.22 6.40
N GLY A 15 -0.64 -5.25 5.91
CA GLY A 15 0.24 -4.08 5.91
C GLY A 15 -0.32 -2.91 5.09
N LEU A 16 -0.92 -3.20 3.94
CA LEU A 16 -1.60 -2.21 3.09
C LEU A 16 -2.82 -1.61 3.76
N MET A 17 -3.61 -2.41 4.48
CA MET A 17 -4.77 -1.92 5.22
C MET A 17 -4.37 -0.87 6.26
N ILE A 18 -3.24 -1.06 6.93
CA ILE A 18 -2.69 -0.08 7.88
C ILE A 18 -2.07 1.10 7.14
N ALA A 19 -1.31 0.87 6.08
CA ALA A 19 -0.67 1.94 5.31
C ALA A 19 -1.71 2.90 4.68
N PHE A 20 -2.85 2.39 4.21
CA PHE A 20 -3.93 3.21 3.66
C PHE A 20 -4.79 3.91 4.73
N SER A 21 -4.73 3.52 6.01
CA SER A 21 -5.45 4.25 7.07
C SER A 21 -4.74 5.56 7.48
N ILE A 22 -3.42 5.61 7.34
CA ILE A 22 -2.58 6.80 7.59
C ILE A 22 -3.02 8.04 6.78
N PRO A 23 -3.18 7.99 5.44
CA PRO A 23 -3.61 9.14 4.66
C PRO A 23 -5.02 9.61 5.03
N ILE A 24 -5.90 8.68 5.42
CA ILE A 24 -7.25 9.02 5.91
C ILE A 24 -7.15 9.82 7.21
N SER A 25 -6.29 9.41 8.15
CA SER A 25 -6.07 10.16 9.40
C SER A 25 -5.45 11.54 9.15
N LEU A 26 -4.53 11.65 8.18
CA LEU A 26 -3.93 12.91 7.76
C LEU A 26 -4.92 13.90 7.11
N LEU A 27 -5.98 13.41 6.44
CA LEU A 27 -7.06 14.26 5.90
C LEU A 27 -7.76 15.06 7.00
N PHE A 28 -8.00 14.43 8.17
CA PHE A 28 -8.77 15.05 9.26
C PHE A 28 -7.90 15.85 10.24
N ASN A 29 -6.57 15.67 10.21
CA ASN A 29 -5.65 16.25 11.20
C ASN A 29 -4.75 17.38 10.63
N SER A 30 -5.05 17.92 9.44
CA SER A 30 -4.23 18.98 8.82
C SER A 30 -4.88 20.35 8.85
N GLU A 31 -4.28 21.28 9.61
CA GLU A 31 -4.60 22.72 9.58
C GLU A 31 -3.81 23.49 8.48
N ARG A 32 -2.82 22.85 7.85
CA ARG A 32 -1.91 23.49 6.87
C ARG A 32 -2.44 23.41 5.43
N LYS A 33 -2.53 24.58 4.76
CA LYS A 33 -3.05 24.75 3.39
C LYS A 33 -2.15 24.29 2.24
N VAL A 34 -0.96 23.75 2.50
CA VAL A 34 -0.02 23.43 1.41
C VAL A 34 -0.29 22.00 0.90
N LEU A 35 -0.87 21.92 -0.31
CA LEU A 35 -1.10 20.73 -1.13
C LEU A 35 -2.11 19.67 -0.63
N GLY A 36 -2.71 19.82 0.56
CA GLY A 36 -3.93 19.14 1.04
C GLY A 36 -4.27 17.78 0.40
N TYR A 37 -5.38 17.74 -0.33
CA TYR A 37 -5.88 16.54 -1.03
C TYR A 37 -4.91 15.99 -2.11
N PRO A 38 -4.28 16.81 -2.97
CA PRO A 38 -3.24 16.34 -3.89
C PRO A 38 -2.08 15.57 -3.22
N MET A 39 -1.61 16.01 -2.06
CA MET A 39 -0.54 15.34 -1.32
C MET A 39 -0.93 13.91 -0.90
N ILE A 40 -2.20 13.75 -0.55
CA ILE A 40 -2.78 12.49 -0.07
C ILE A 40 -2.95 11.52 -1.23
N LEU A 41 -3.33 12.01 -2.41
CA LEU A 41 -3.33 11.22 -3.63
C LEU A 41 -1.92 10.72 -3.99
N ILE A 42 -0.90 11.58 -3.93
CA ILE A 42 0.50 11.17 -4.20
C ILE A 42 0.92 10.05 -3.24
N TYR A 43 0.61 10.18 -1.95
CA TYR A 43 0.89 9.12 -0.97
C TYR A 43 0.17 7.82 -1.31
N LEU A 44 -1.13 7.90 -1.62
CA LEU A 44 -1.95 6.73 -1.91
C LEU A 44 -1.45 6.01 -3.17
N PHE A 45 -1.16 6.75 -4.24
CA PHE A 45 -0.60 6.19 -5.48
C PHE A 45 0.81 5.60 -5.26
N ALA A 46 1.67 6.23 -4.45
CA ALA A 46 2.99 5.69 -4.15
C ALA A 46 2.92 4.36 -3.38
N VAL A 47 2.13 4.30 -2.31
CA VAL A 47 1.91 3.06 -1.53
C VAL A 47 1.30 1.97 -2.41
N TRP A 48 0.36 2.34 -3.28
CA TRP A 48 -0.29 1.38 -4.17
C TRP A 48 0.65 0.84 -5.24
N MET A 49 1.49 1.69 -5.84
CA MET A 49 2.52 1.25 -6.79
C MET A 49 3.54 0.31 -6.14
N ILE A 50 3.98 0.60 -4.92
CA ILE A 50 4.89 -0.27 -4.16
C ILE A 50 4.24 -1.64 -3.93
N SER A 51 2.96 -1.68 -3.57
CA SER A 51 2.21 -2.93 -3.41
C SER A 51 2.16 -3.76 -4.68
N ILE A 52 1.86 -3.13 -5.83
CA ILE A 52 1.82 -3.82 -7.11
C ILE A 52 3.19 -4.41 -7.45
N VAL A 53 4.28 -3.66 -7.24
CA VAL A 53 5.64 -4.15 -7.46
C VAL A 53 5.97 -5.33 -6.55
N ILE A 54 5.67 -5.24 -5.25
CA ILE A 54 5.94 -6.33 -4.29
C ILE A 54 5.13 -7.57 -4.68
N SER A 55 3.85 -7.41 -5.00
CA SER A 55 2.98 -8.50 -5.43
C SER A 55 3.52 -9.15 -6.71
N PHE A 56 3.91 -8.35 -7.71
CA PHE A 56 4.50 -8.84 -8.95
C PHE A 56 5.80 -9.60 -8.72
N VAL A 57 6.69 -9.11 -7.84
CA VAL A 57 7.93 -9.82 -7.46
C VAL A 57 7.62 -11.13 -6.73
N ILE A 58 6.64 -11.16 -5.83
CA ILE A 58 6.23 -12.37 -5.12
C ILE A 58 5.63 -13.41 -6.08
N VAL A 59 4.87 -12.98 -7.08
CA VAL A 59 4.31 -13.90 -8.09
C VAL A 59 5.43 -14.40 -9.00
N LYS A 60 6.17 -13.49 -9.65
CA LYS A 60 7.21 -13.85 -10.64
C LYS A 60 8.34 -14.70 -10.07
N ARG A 61 8.78 -14.46 -8.83
CA ARG A 61 9.90 -15.20 -8.20
C ARG A 61 9.57 -16.65 -7.88
N TYR A 62 8.30 -17.03 -7.91
CA TYR A 62 7.85 -18.33 -7.46
C TYR A 62 6.81 -18.99 -8.40
N ASP A 63 6.61 -18.42 -9.58
CA ASP A 63 5.99 -19.07 -10.74
C ASP A 63 7.01 -19.92 -11.53
N GLU A 64 8.31 -19.84 -11.19
CA GLU A 64 9.32 -20.90 -11.37
C GLU A 64 9.33 -21.84 -10.16
#